data_AF-A0A520QQ75-F1
#
_entry.id   AF-A0A520QQ75-F1
#
_cell.length_a   1.000
_cell.length_b   1.000
_cell.length_c   1.000
_cell.angle_alpha   90.00
_cell.angle_beta   90.00
_cell.angle_gamma   90.00
#
_symmetry.space_group_name_H-M   'P 1'
#
loop_
_entity.id
_entity.type
_entity.pdbx_description
1 polymer ?
#
loop_
_entity_poly.entity_id
_entity_poly.type
_entity_poly.pdbx_seq_one_letter_code
_entity_poly.pdbx_strand_id
1 'polypeptide(L)'
;MPSIVTPVPIADLTGWPTKRLLALRDALLRCEDSFDCSDAHFDEIDPARIRFKADPRWAELYDATRAALRAREHVPSRRERKLQRTRDAAARSRGREPRPKRAR
;
A
#
# COMPACT_ATOMS: atom_id res chain seq x y z
N MET A 1 0.25 13.88 11.93
CA MET A 1 -0.35 15.03 11.23
C MET A 1 -1.34 14.50 10.19
N PRO A 2 -2.57 14.99 10.20
CA PRO A 2 -3.55 14.66 9.17
C PRO A 2 -3.04 15.11 7.79
N SER A 3 -3.38 14.36 6.75
CA SER A 3 -2.96 14.66 5.37
C SER A 3 -4.12 15.27 4.58
N ILE A 4 -3.78 16.23 3.72
CA ILE A 4 -4.70 16.86 2.78
C ILE A 4 -4.28 16.42 1.37
N VAL A 5 -5.24 15.93 0.59
CA VAL A 5 -5.01 15.32 -0.71
C VAL A 5 -5.67 16.16 -1.80
N THR A 6 -4.95 16.44 -2.89
CA THR A 6 -5.55 17.01 -4.10
C THR A 6 -6.27 15.90 -4.86
N PRO A 7 -7.58 16.05 -5.17
CA PRO A 7 -8.30 15.09 -5.99
C PRO A 7 -7.65 15.02 -7.38
N VAL A 8 -7.46 13.80 -7.86
CA VAL A 8 -6.92 13.54 -9.20
C VAL A 8 -7.91 12.73 -10.02
N PRO A 9 -7.96 12.91 -11.35
CA PRO A 9 -8.80 12.10 -12.21
C PRO A 9 -8.48 10.61 -12.06
N ILE A 10 -9.51 9.77 -11.92
CA ILE A 10 -9.34 8.32 -11.75
C ILE A 10 -8.63 7.68 -12.95
N ALA A 11 -8.88 8.21 -14.16
CA ALA A 11 -8.23 7.75 -15.40
C ALA A 11 -6.69 7.81 -15.32
N ASP A 12 -6.16 8.83 -14.65
CA ASP A 12 -4.72 9.07 -14.56
C ASP A 12 -4.00 8.04 -13.66
N LEU A 13 -4.71 7.43 -12.72
CA LEU A 13 -4.14 6.47 -11.76
C LEU A 13 -3.54 5.24 -12.44
N THR A 14 -4.07 4.86 -13.59
CA THR A 14 -3.59 3.70 -14.36
C THR A 14 -2.15 3.90 -14.83
N GLY A 15 -1.80 5.11 -15.26
CA GLY A 15 -0.47 5.48 -15.74
C GLY A 15 0.54 5.77 -14.63
N TRP A 16 0.13 5.87 -13.37
CA TRP A 16 1.02 6.27 -12.29
C TRP A 16 2.00 5.14 -11.90
N PRO A 17 3.23 5.46 -11.45
CA PRO A 17 4.11 4.44 -10.88
C PRO A 17 3.59 3.93 -9.54
N THR A 18 3.89 2.67 -9.19
CA THR A 18 3.33 2.00 -8.00
C THR A 18 3.66 2.75 -6.72
N LYS A 19 4.87 3.31 -6.65
CA LYS A 19 5.32 4.15 -5.53
C LYS A 19 4.40 5.35 -5.31
N ARG A 20 3.93 6.00 -6.37
CA ARG A 20 3.04 7.16 -6.30
C ARG A 20 1.64 6.77 -5.87
N LEU A 21 1.12 5.64 -6.36
CA LEU A 21 -0.15 5.08 -5.89
C LEU A 21 -0.12 4.67 -4.40
N LEU A 22 0.98 4.07 -3.94
CA LEU A 22 1.17 3.76 -2.53
C LEU A 22 1.23 5.03 -1.67
N ALA A 23 1.97 6.05 -2.12
CA ALA A 23 2.01 7.34 -1.44
C ALA A 23 0.63 8.03 -1.38
N LEU A 24 -0.14 7.98 -2.47
CA LEU A 24 -1.50 8.51 -2.51
C LEU A 24 -2.41 7.77 -1.52
N ARG A 25 -2.40 6.43 -1.54
CA ARG A 25 -3.14 5.60 -0.59
C ARG A 25 -2.77 5.94 0.85
N ASP A 26 -1.48 6.06 1.15
CA ASP A 26 -1.02 6.34 2.50
C ASP A 26 -1.40 7.77 2.95
N ALA A 27 -1.45 8.74 2.02
CA ALA A 27 -1.97 10.07 2.30
C ALA A 27 -3.49 10.05 2.58
N LEU A 28 -4.27 9.32 1.76
CA LEU A 28 -5.71 9.14 1.97
C LEU A 28 -6.02 8.48 3.32
N LEU A 29 -5.22 7.50 3.74
CA LEU A 29 -5.39 6.84 5.05
C LEU A 29 -5.10 7.77 6.24
N ARG A 30 -4.32 8.84 6.02
CA ARG A 30 -4.01 9.87 7.02
C ARG A 30 -4.99 11.04 7.01
N CYS A 31 -5.98 11.06 6.12
CA CYS A 31 -7.09 12.01 6.21
C CYS A 31 -7.84 11.79 7.53
N GLU A 32 -8.44 12.85 8.04
CA GLU A 32 -9.25 12.80 9.27
C GLU A 32 -10.57 12.04 8.98
N ASP A 33 -11.22 11.47 9.98
CA ASP A 33 -12.41 10.66 9.73
C ASP A 33 -13.60 11.50 9.26
N SER A 34 -13.88 12.61 9.94
CA SER A 34 -14.98 13.52 9.60
C SER A 34 -14.72 14.93 10.12
N PHE A 35 -15.52 15.90 9.67
CA PHE A 35 -15.48 17.27 10.18
C PHE A 35 -15.85 17.33 11.67
N ASP A 36 -16.82 16.52 12.11
CA ASP A 36 -17.29 16.51 13.51
C ASP A 36 -16.21 16.07 14.52
N CYS A 37 -15.19 15.35 14.06
CA CYS A 37 -14.04 14.93 14.87
C CYS A 37 -12.82 15.84 14.72
N SER A 38 -12.96 16.95 13.99
CA SER A 38 -11.88 17.87 13.66
C SER A 38 -11.99 19.15 14.46
N ASP A 39 -10.85 19.70 14.90
CA ASP A 39 -10.77 21.05 15.48
C ASP A 39 -10.78 22.16 14.38
N ALA A 40 -10.97 21.79 13.11
CA ALA A 40 -10.93 22.72 11.99
C ALA A 40 -12.22 23.55 11.88
N HIS A 41 -12.07 24.80 11.46
CA HIS A 41 -13.21 25.66 11.12
C HIS A 41 -13.57 25.58 9.63
N PHE A 42 -14.81 25.89 9.28
CA PHE A 42 -15.30 25.80 7.89
C PHE A 42 -14.51 26.66 6.90
N ASP A 43 -14.04 27.83 7.33
CA ASP A 43 -13.22 28.75 6.54
C ASP A 43 -11.80 28.25 6.27
N GLU A 44 -11.34 27.26 7.04
CA GLU A 44 -10.03 26.61 6.88
C GLU A 44 -10.09 25.42 5.90
N ILE A 45 -11.28 25.03 5.47
CA ILE A 45 -11.50 23.89 4.57
C ILE A 45 -11.47 24.37 3.13
N ASP A 46 -10.42 23.97 2.40
CA ASP A 46 -10.36 24.12 0.96
C ASP A 46 -11.27 23.06 0.28
N PRO A 47 -12.41 23.45 -0.33
CA PRO A 47 -13.30 22.50 -0.98
C PRO A 47 -12.65 21.84 -2.20
N ALA A 48 -11.59 22.40 -2.77
CA ALA A 48 -10.84 21.79 -3.86
C ALA A 48 -9.94 20.63 -3.39
N ARG A 49 -9.84 20.38 -2.08
CA ARG A 49 -9.02 19.31 -1.51
C ARG A 49 -9.83 18.35 -0.67
N ILE A 50 -9.31 17.13 -0.56
CA ILE A 50 -9.84 16.08 0.28
C ILE A 50 -9.08 16.12 1.61
N ARG A 51 -9.80 16.41 2.69
CA ARG A 51 -9.26 16.39 4.07
C ARG A 51 -9.84 15.26 4.91
N PHE A 52 -11.09 14.89 4.64
CA PHE A 52 -11.86 13.95 5.46
C PHE A 52 -12.17 12.67 4.69
N LYS A 53 -12.22 11.54 5.39
CA LYS A 53 -12.66 10.25 4.82
C LYS A 53 -14.16 10.22 4.54
N ALA A 54 -14.94 11.04 5.25
CA ALA A 54 -16.35 11.26 4.99
C ALA A 54 -16.64 11.98 3.66
N ASP A 55 -15.63 12.55 2.99
CA ASP A 55 -15.78 13.16 1.67
C ASP A 55 -16.07 12.06 0.61
N PRO A 56 -17.14 12.17 -0.19
CA PRO A 56 -17.44 11.18 -1.24
C PRO A 56 -16.27 10.95 -2.21
N ARG A 57 -15.53 12.02 -2.53
CA ARG A 57 -14.36 11.97 -3.42
C ARG A 57 -13.22 11.17 -2.81
N TRP A 58 -13.14 11.10 -1.48
CA TRP A 58 -12.17 10.24 -0.80
C TRP A 58 -12.44 8.77 -1.10
N ALA A 59 -13.69 8.32 -0.98
CA ALA A 59 -14.06 6.92 -1.19
C ALA A 59 -13.78 6.52 -2.64
N GLU A 60 -14.23 7.34 -3.61
CA GLU A 60 -13.99 7.12 -5.03
C GLU A 60 -12.49 7.02 -5.35
N LEU A 61 -11.68 7.96 -4.86
CA LEU A 61 -10.26 8.00 -5.14
C LEU A 61 -9.50 6.86 -4.45
N TYR A 62 -9.90 6.50 -3.22
CA TYR A 62 -9.29 5.42 -2.45
C TYR A 62 -9.56 4.06 -3.08
N ASP A 63 -10.79 3.79 -3.49
CA ASP A 63 -11.17 2.54 -4.15
C ASP A 63 -10.50 2.41 -5.51
N ALA A 64 -10.47 3.49 -6.30
CA ALA A 64 -9.76 3.52 -7.57
C ALA A 64 -8.24 3.27 -7.39
N THR A 65 -7.62 3.90 -6.40
CA THR A 65 -6.20 3.69 -6.07
C THR A 65 -5.93 2.23 -5.68
N ARG A 66 -6.82 1.63 -4.88
CA ARG A 66 -6.74 0.22 -4.50
C ARG A 66 -6.92 -0.71 -5.70
N ALA A 67 -7.86 -0.43 -6.58
CA ALA A 67 -8.07 -1.22 -7.80
C ALA A 67 -6.82 -1.17 -8.69
N ALA A 68 -6.26 0.02 -8.91
CA ALA A 68 -5.03 0.20 -9.69
C ALA A 68 -3.81 -0.51 -9.08
N LEU A 69 -3.72 -0.59 -7.74
CA LEU A 69 -2.69 -1.38 -7.06
C LEU A 69 -2.92 -2.89 -7.17
N ARG A 70 -4.18 -3.36 -7.07
CA ARG A 70 -4.55 -4.78 -7.18
C ARG A 70 -4.32 -5.34 -8.58
N ALA A 71 -4.51 -4.51 -9.61
CA ALA A 71 -4.27 -4.89 -11.00
C ALA A 71 -2.78 -5.11 -11.32
N ARG A 72 -1.86 -4.72 -10.44
CA ARG A 72 -0.42 -4.87 -10.67
C ARG A 72 0.08 -6.21 -10.17
N GLU A 73 0.95 -6.82 -10.96
CA GLU A 73 1.66 -8.03 -10.57
C GLU A 73 2.36 -7.82 -9.22
N HIS A 74 2.23 -8.79 -8.32
CA HIS A 74 2.78 -8.71 -6.98
C HIS A 74 4.31 -8.73 -7.04
N VAL A 75 4.94 -7.60 -6.68
CA VAL A 75 6.39 -7.52 -6.50
C VAL A 75 6.72 -7.83 -5.04
N PRO A 76 7.44 -8.93 -4.73
CA PRO A 76 7.72 -9.32 -3.35
C PRO A 76 8.58 -8.29 -2.61
N SER A 77 8.15 -7.94 -1.40
CA SER A 77 8.84 -7.04 -0.50
C SER A 77 10.22 -7.56 -0.08
N ARG A 78 11.05 -6.71 0.52
CA ARG A 78 12.37 -7.12 1.05
C ARG A 78 12.25 -8.22 2.10
N ARG A 79 11.20 -8.18 2.94
CA ARG A 79 10.92 -9.18 3.97
C ARG A 79 10.52 -10.50 3.33
N GLU A 80 9.64 -10.47 2.34
CA GLU A 80 9.21 -11.66 1.59
C GLU A 80 10.38 -12.30 0.84
N ARG A 81 11.23 -11.49 0.20
CA ARG A 81 12.48 -11.99 -0.43
C ARG A 81 13.47 -12.60 0.56
N LYS A 82 13.48 -12.16 1.83
CA LYS A 82 14.30 -12.77 2.89
C LYS A 82 13.68 -14.10 3.33
N LEU A 83 12.37 -14.14 3.56
CA LEU A 83 11.62 -15.35 3.90
C LEU A 83 11.75 -16.42 2.81
N GLN A 84 11.66 -16.03 1.54
CA GLN A 84 11.85 -16.92 0.41
C GLN A 84 13.24 -17.55 0.44
N ARG A 85 14.29 -16.73 0.56
CA ARG A 85 15.68 -17.23 0.69
C ARG A 85 15.86 -18.22 1.84
N THR A 86 15.26 -17.95 3.01
CA THR A 86 15.34 -18.86 4.16
C THR A 86 14.60 -20.17 3.91
N ARG A 87 13.44 -20.13 3.23
CA ARG A 87 12.67 -21.32 2.84
C ARG A 87 13.44 -22.17 1.84
N ASP A 88 14.03 -21.55 0.82
CA ASP A 88 14.82 -22.22 -0.21
C ASP A 88 16.07 -22.88 0.40
N ALA A 89 16.76 -22.20 1.33
CA ALA A 89 17.89 -22.77 2.06
C ALA A 89 17.48 -23.97 2.93
N ALA A 90 16.35 -23.89 3.63
CA ALA A 90 15.81 -24.98 4.45
C ALA A 90 15.29 -26.17 3.61
N ALA A 91 14.88 -25.93 2.36
CA ALA A 91 14.51 -27.00 1.44
C ALA A 91 15.76 -27.75 0.93
N ARG A 92 16.83 -27.01 0.61
CA ARG A 92 18.11 -27.60 0.18
C ARG A 92 18.79 -28.42 1.26
N SER A 93 18.70 -28.00 2.53
CA SER A 93 19.30 -28.76 3.64
C SER A 93 18.57 -30.07 3.94
N ARG A 94 17.24 -30.12 3.71
CA ARG A 94 16.43 -31.34 3.93
C ARG A 94 16.60 -32.40 2.85
N GLY A 95 17.04 -32.02 1.65
CA GLY A 95 17.38 -32.96 0.57
C GLY A 95 18.82 -33.47 0.60
N ARG A 96 19.65 -33.03 1.55
CA ARG A 96 21.05 -33.48 1.65
C ARG A 96 21.10 -34.77 2.47
N GLU A 97 20.84 -35.89 1.80
CA GLU A 97 20.98 -37.22 2.38
C GLU A 97 22.41 -37.41 2.94
N PRO A 98 22.58 -37.79 4.21
CA PRO A 98 23.90 -38.01 4.78
C PRO A 98 24.56 -39.20 4.06
N ARG A 99 25.72 -38.99 3.44
CA ARG A 99 26.49 -40.05 2.79
C ARG A 99 26.71 -41.22 3.79
N PRO A 100 26.38 -42.47 3.42
CA PRO A 100 26.59 -43.60 4.32
C PRO A 100 28.08 -43.75 4.63
N LYS A 101 28.41 -43.80 5.94
CA LYS A 101 29.78 -44.06 6.39
C LYS A 101 30.13 -45.50 6.00
N ARG A 102 31.16 -45.67 5.16
CA ARG A 102 31.73 -47.00 4.88
C ARG A 102 32.32 -47.55 6.18
N ALA A 103 31.69 -48.56 6.75
CA ALA A 103 32.27 -49.37 7.81
C ALA A 103 33.44 -50.16 7.24
N ARG A 104 34.53 -50.25 8.01
CA ARG A 104 35.78 -50.91 7.65
C ARG A 104 35.98 -52.11 8.55
#